data_AF-A0A3P6G978-F1
#
_entry.id   AF-A0A3P6G978-F1
#
_cell.length_a   1.000
_cell.length_b   1.000
_cell.length_c   1.000
_cell.angle_alpha   90.00
_cell.angle_beta   90.00
_cell.angle_gamma   90.00
#
_symmetry.space_group_name_H-M   'P 1'
#
loop_
_entity.id
_entity.type
_entity.pdbx_description
1 polymer ?
#
loop_
_entity_poly.entity_id
_entity_poly.type
_entity_poly.pdbx_seq_one_letter_code
_entity_poly.pdbx_strand_id
1 'polypeptide(L)' 'MGTSSDPIQDAPWQIYAMNWSVRCDKKYHFAITSLLEQYPNRVEIVQLDESNGEIRSDPNLAFEHPYPHTKTIFIPD' A
#
# COMPACT_ATOMS: atom_id res chain seq x y z
N MET A 1 -31.48 -6.23 3.92
CA MET A 1 -30.41 -5.35 4.43
C MET A 1 -29.18 -6.22 4.64
N GLY A 2 -28.41 -6.47 3.58
CA GLY A 2 -27.12 -7.13 3.69
C GLY A 2 -26.11 -6.07 4.09
N THR A 3 -25.58 -6.13 5.31
CA THR A 3 -24.36 -5.41 5.63
C THR A 3 -23.26 -6.02 4.77
N SER A 4 -22.79 -5.33 3.72
CA SER A 4 -21.51 -5.73 3.12
C SER A 4 -20.47 -5.51 4.20
N SER A 5 -20.10 -6.59 4.88
CA SER A 5 -18.94 -6.62 5.74
C SER A 5 -17.73 -6.73 4.83
N ASP A 6 -17.50 -5.68 4.03
CA ASP A 6 -16.25 -5.57 3.29
C ASP A 6 -15.15 -5.52 4.34
N PRO A 7 -14.13 -6.40 4.26
CA PRO A 7 -13.11 -6.49 5.29
C PRO A 7 -12.35 -5.15 5.35
N ILE A 8 -12.53 -4.41 6.45
CA ILE A 8 -11.67 -3.27 6.77
C ILE A 8 -10.32 -3.86 7.16
N GLN A 9 -9.29 -3.56 6.35
CA GLN A 9 -7.96 -4.11 6.55
C GLN A 9 -7.07 -3.09 7.25
N ASP A 10 -6.66 -3.41 8.47
CA ASP A 10 -5.79 -2.55 9.27
C ASP A 10 -4.31 -2.77 8.93
N ALA A 11 -3.59 -1.67 8.70
CA ALA A 11 -2.14 -1.71 8.61
C ALA A 11 -1.51 -1.72 10.02
N PRO A 12 -0.44 -2.49 10.26
CA PRO A 12 0.21 -2.57 11.57
C PRO A 12 0.98 -1.30 11.96
N TRP A 13 1.10 -0.32 11.05
CA TRP A 13 1.72 0.99 11.27
C TRP A 13 0.87 2.11 10.69
N GLN A 14 1.06 3.33 11.20
CA GLN A 14 0.40 4.51 10.67
C GLN A 14 0.82 4.78 9.22
N ILE A 15 -0.16 4.84 8.33
CA ILE A 15 0.04 5.22 6.92
C ILE A 15 0.09 6.73 6.84
N TYR A 16 1.18 7.26 6.28
CA TYR A 16 1.37 8.68 6.06
C TYR A 16 0.95 9.12 4.66
N ALA A 17 1.34 8.35 3.65
CA ALA A 17 1.02 8.64 2.26
C ALA A 17 0.66 7.35 1.53
N MET A 18 -0.17 7.50 0.50
CA MET A 18 -0.56 6.43 -0.40
C MET A 18 -0.66 6.95 -1.84
N ASN A 19 -0.42 6.08 -2.82
CA ASN A 19 -0.57 6.41 -4.24
C ASN A 19 -0.98 5.17 -5.05
N TRP A 20 -1.78 5.35 -6.10
CA TRP A 20 -2.18 4.25 -6.99
C TRP A 20 -1.26 4.15 -8.19
N SER A 21 -0.94 2.92 -8.57
CA SER A 21 -0.36 2.63 -9.88
C SER A 21 -1.38 2.92 -10.97
N VAL A 22 -0.94 3.60 -12.03
CA VAL A 22 -1.75 3.90 -13.22
C VAL A 22 -1.43 2.98 -14.40
N ARG A 23 -0.60 1.96 -14.18
CA ARG A 23 -0.21 1.02 -15.23
C ARG A 23 -1.38 0.15 -15.70
N CYS A 24 -1.47 -0.10 -17.01
CA CYS A 24 -2.57 -0.90 -17.57
C CYS A 24 -2.36 -2.42 -17.41
N ASP A 25 -1.11 -2.86 -17.28
CA ASP A 25 -0.72 -4.27 -17.16
C ASP A 25 -0.94 -4.82 -15.74
N LYS A 26 -0.77 -3.98 -14.72
CA LYS A 26 -0.93 -4.34 -13.30
C LYS A 26 -2.02 -3.48 -12.65
N LYS A 27 -3.23 -4.03 -12.62
CA LYS A 27 -4.38 -3.37 -12.01
C LYS A 27 -4.33 -3.40 -10.48
N TYR A 28 -4.85 -2.34 -9.87
CA TYR A 28 -5.08 -2.17 -8.43
C TYR A 28 -3.86 -2.34 -7.52
N HIS A 29 -2.69 -1.96 -8.03
CA HIS A 29 -1.51 -1.78 -7.18
C HIS A 29 -1.53 -0.39 -6.59
N PHE A 30 -1.24 -0.27 -5.30
CA PHE A 30 -0.99 1.01 -4.66
C PHE A 30 0.19 0.88 -3.71
N ALA A 31 0.92 1.97 -3.51
CA ALA A 31 2.00 2.04 -2.54
C ALA A 31 1.45 2.69 -1.27
N ILE A 32 1.84 2.15 -0.13
CA ILE A 32 1.64 2.74 1.19
C ILE A 32 2.99 3.05 1.82
N THR A 33 3.05 4.13 2.59
CA THR A 33 4.29 4.52 3.29
C THR A 33 4.02 4.85 4.73
N SER A 34 4.91 4.41 5.62
CA SER A 34 4.86 4.80 7.03
C SER A 34 5.57 6.12 7.30
N LEU A 35 5.13 6.79 8.38
CA LEU A 35 5.87 7.83 9.08
C LEU A 35 6.00 7.37 10.53
N LEU A 36 7.11 6.72 10.85
CA LEU A 36 7.40 6.23 12.20
C LEU A 36 8.37 7.16 12.90
N GLU A 37 8.09 7.48 14.17
CA GLU A 37 9.03 8.24 15.02
C GLU A 37 10.32 7.46 15.28
N GLN A 38 10.20 6.12 15.35
CA GLN A 38 11.29 5.18 15.53
C GLN A 38 11.56 4.50 14.19
N TYR A 39 12.67 4.87 13.55
CA TYR A 39 13.15 4.32 12.28
C TYR A 39 13.26 2.78 12.30
N PRO A 40 13.21 2.13 11.12
CA PRO A 40 13.12 2.69 9.78
C PRO A 40 11.69 2.87 9.25
N ASN A 41 11.47 3.82 8.34
CA ASN A 41 10.20 3.95 7.63
C ASN A 41 10.09 2.85 6.58
N ARG A 42 8.87 2.40 6.29
CA ARG A 42 8.59 1.32 5.35
C ARG A 42 7.76 1.84 4.19
N VAL A 43 8.12 1.40 2.99
CA VAL A 43 7.26 1.46 1.80
C VAL A 43 6.86 0.05 1.46
N GLU A 44 5.61 -0.13 1.08
CA GLU A 44 5.11 -1.41 0.60
C GLU A 44 4.18 -1.18 -0.58
N ILE A 45 4.35 -1.98 -1.64
CA ILE A 45 3.38 -2.09 -2.71
C ILE A 45 2.39 -3.17 -2.32
N VAL A 46 1.13 -2.79 -2.28
CA VAL A 46 0.01 -3.68 -1.99
C VAL A 46 -0.91 -3.76 -3.20
N GLN A 47 -1.57 -4.90 -3.35
CA GLN A 47 -2.45 -5.20 -4.46
C GLN A 47 -3.81 -5.61 -3.95
N LEU A 48 -4.88 -5.07 -4.54
CA LEU A 48 -6.21 -5.63 -4.37
C LEU A 48 -6.35 -6.90 -5.23
N ASP A 49 -6.69 -8.02 -4.60
CA ASP A 49 -7.07 -9.24 -5.29
C ASP A 49 -8.56 -9.15 -5.68
N GLU A 50 -8.83 -9.04 -6.99
CA GLU A 50 -10.19 -8.91 -7.54
C GLU A 50 -11.07 -10.14 -7.25
N SER A 51 -10.48 -11.30 -6.95
CA SER A 51 -11.24 -12.54 -6.76
C SER A 51 -11.93 -12.61 -5.40
N ASN A 52 -11.33 -12.00 -4.37
CA ASN A 52 -11.81 -12.07 -2.99
C ASN A 52 -11.95 -10.70 -2.31
N GLY A 53 -11.53 -9.61 -2.97
CA GLY A 53 -11.58 -8.26 -2.44
C GLY A 53 -10.56 -7.97 -1.35
N GLU A 54 -9.55 -8.83 -1.17
CA GLU A 54 -8.52 -8.66 -0.13
C GLU A 54 -7.34 -7.84 -0.64
N ILE A 55 -6.76 -7.02 0.24
CA ILE A 55 -5.50 -6.33 -0.06
C ILE A 55 -4.36 -7.27 0.34
N ARG A 56 -3.47 -7.57 -0.60
CA ARG A 56 -2.27 -8.39 -0.37
C ARG A 56 -1.03 -7.55 -0.46
N SER A 57 -0.24 -7.59 0.60
CA SER A 57 1.12 -7.08 0.64
C SER A 57 2.10 -8.14 0.11
N ASP A 58 2.97 -7.78 -0.83
CA ASP A 58 4.09 -8.63 -1.26
C ASP A 58 5.38 -8.19 -0.55
N PRO A 59 5.98 -9.03 0.32
CA PRO A 59 7.25 -8.73 0.98
C PRO A 59 8.40 -8.42 0.02
N ASN A 60 8.37 -8.92 -1.22
CA ASN A 60 9.38 -8.62 -2.24
C ASN A 60 9.23 -7.20 -2.82
N LEU A 61 8.07 -6.58 -2.62
CA LEU A 61 7.77 -5.22 -3.03
C LEU A 61 7.71 -4.26 -1.82
N ALA A 62 8.35 -4.65 -0.73
CA ALA A 62 8.53 -3.82 0.46
C ALA A 62 10.01 -3.46 0.63
N PHE A 63 10.25 -2.22 1.06
CA PHE A 63 11.60 -1.78 1.41
C PHE A 63 11.57 -0.75 2.53
N GLU A 64 12.70 -0.61 3.21
CA GLU A 64 12.89 0.30 4.32
C GLU A 64 13.72 1.51 3.91
N HIS A 65 13.45 2.65 4.55
CA HIS A 65 14.16 3.89 4.31
C HIS A 65 14.38 4.67 5.62
N PRO A 66 15.59 5.22 5.83
CA PRO A 66 15.94 5.97 7.03
C PRO A 66 15.33 7.38 7.06
N TYR A 67 14.51 7.78 6.09
CA TYR A 67 13.80 9.06 6.09
C TYR A 67 12.33 8.86 5.70
N PRO A 68 11.41 9.70 6.20
CA PRO A 68 10.01 9.61 5.82
C PRO A 68 9.77 9.84 4.33
N HIS A 69 8.87 9.05 3.76
CA HIS A 69 8.44 9.20 2.37
C HIS A 69 7.33 10.24 2.30
N THR A 70 7.72 11.50 2.15
CA THR A 70 6.75 12.60 2.06
C THR A 70 5.96 12.61 0.76
N LYS A 71 6.45 11.89 -0.27
CA LYS A 71 5.81 11.77 -1.57
C LYS A 71 6.15 10.41 -2.20
N THR A 72 5.13 9.72 -2.68
CA THR A 72 5.26 8.45 -3.42
C THR A 72 4.47 8.56 -4.72
N ILE A 73 5.10 8.23 -5.85
CA ILE A 73 4.49 8.30 -7.18
C ILE A 73 4.91 7.07 -7.98
N PHE A 74 3.97 6.48 -8.72
CA PHE A 74 4.26 5.49 -9.74
C PHE A 74 4.63 6.17 -11.06
N ILE A 75 5.66 5.66 -11.72
CA ILE A 75 6.01 6.10 -13.08
C ILE A 75 4.92 5.57 -14.04
N PRO A 76 4.34 6.43 -14.90
CA PRO A 76 3.21 6.05 -15.77
C PRO A 76 3.62 5.31 -17.05
N ASP A 77 4.73 4.57 -17.06
CA ASP A 77 5.22 3.82 -18.24
C ASP A 77 4.31 2.63 -18.60
#